data_AF-A0A6M0KX14-F1
#
_entry.id   AF-A0A6M0KX14-F1
#
_cell.length_a   1.000
_cell.length_b   1.000
_cell.length_c   1.000
_cell.angle_alpha   90.00
_cell.angle_beta   90.00
_cell.angle_gamma   90.00
#
_symmetry.space_group_name_H-M   'P 1'
#
loop_
_entity.id
_entity.type
_entity.pdbx_description
1 polymer ?
#
loop_
_entity_poly.entity_id
_entity_poly.type
_entity_poly.pdbx_seq_one_letter_code
_entity_poly.pdbx_strand_id
1 'polypeptide(L)'
;MKKISIFLGVLLFIGCGGGGSSPETKETNNTISPVVVDEVVVIEESNNSIEQEDENSSAIVDTNSSSSLVEYENSNKQILGKAQLGVLAEATVKLYELDDGIKKLLATEITSKGDTIDGIGNFNLHLEMIKNDEFYIYEVSGGYDYDSDDNGIIDGIPTQNKGVFHLLVEGSSLKSAKQITITVVSEIIYQKVLPFLDSDEIKSKMLLYSKEVIKKDIDGSGFIDINDVLYYDPINGKGYVHDSYRDIILQMIINILNGRNFDINYPTDEEGVQQALDSGDYNYIINQLLNNADAYNMSTDEINMNIAGAYIGKADYTAYDMVSAIANDSSSLNGFIYDITKNNNAVDTLKNLDEADIYYSSIVDGLDCSDTTGLSDEQKGSCFNLGLVRLTSLSNSVKLLFGGDENVVEQWALGVDINSSDDLNGNSVVDSSDASACAIVYASNPNDNCRDGTIHTYRGGVTFNNSETEYSTTLIEVDVGSSEHGYSTFYKLIKDGSVILTDGSCDKNFNLTTEIEDGINYFPCPTLNNQEMMNIQSSLSSSANIQYLFPLGSTTRTTINNYILNITGSVDGSIEQNNLSSYLQRH
;
A
#
# COMPACT_ATOMS: atom_id res chain seq x y z
N MET A 1 -25.85 8.60 -2.96
CA MET A 1 -24.39 8.62 -2.75
C MET A 1 -23.82 9.64 -3.72
N LYS A 2 -23.03 10.61 -3.22
CA LYS A 2 -22.36 11.61 -4.07
C LYS A 2 -21.23 10.90 -4.82
N LYS A 3 -21.27 10.90 -6.16
CA LYS A 3 -20.15 10.48 -7.00
C LYS A 3 -19.00 11.46 -6.77
N ILE A 4 -17.91 10.99 -6.17
CA ILE A 4 -16.62 11.68 -6.22
C ILE A 4 -15.94 11.08 -7.44
N SER A 5 -16.17 11.68 -8.60
CA SER A 5 -15.41 11.35 -9.80
C SER A 5 -14.03 11.98 -9.68
N ILE A 6 -12.98 11.21 -9.93
CA ILE A 6 -11.60 11.70 -10.17
C ILE A 6 -11.56 12.36 -11.56
N PHE A 7 -12.39 13.40 -11.73
CA PHE A 7 -12.26 14.40 -12.78
C PHE A 7 -12.16 15.75 -12.08
N LEU A 8 -11.07 15.95 -11.33
CA LEU A 8 -10.70 17.26 -10.79
C LEU A 8 -9.97 18.13 -11.83
N GLY A 9 -10.19 17.89 -13.13
CA GLY A 9 -9.73 18.77 -14.22
C GLY A 9 -10.71 19.89 -14.57
N VAL A 10 -11.99 19.81 -14.16
CA VAL A 10 -13.04 20.73 -14.67
C VAL A 10 -13.67 21.65 -13.62
N LEU A 11 -13.41 21.48 -12.31
CA LEU A 11 -14.23 22.14 -11.27
C LEU A 11 -13.60 23.29 -10.47
N LEU A 12 -12.44 23.84 -10.86
CA LEU A 12 -11.85 25.02 -10.22
C LEU A 12 -11.40 26.11 -11.20
N PHE A 13 -12.32 26.57 -12.07
CA PHE A 13 -12.26 27.91 -12.66
C PHE A 13 -13.60 28.64 -12.45
N ILE A 14 -14.03 28.81 -11.19
CA ILE A 14 -15.04 29.83 -10.88
C ILE A 14 -14.30 31.16 -10.78
N GLY A 15 -14.29 31.89 -11.91
CA GLY A 15 -13.86 33.28 -11.91
C GLY A 15 -14.71 34.09 -10.94
N CYS A 16 -14.10 34.63 -9.90
CA CYS A 16 -14.67 35.73 -9.12
C CYS A 16 -14.73 36.98 -10.00
N GLY A 17 -15.79 37.09 -10.80
CA GLY A 17 -16.24 38.36 -11.37
C GLY A 17 -16.76 39.25 -10.25
N GLY A 18 -15.96 40.25 -9.87
CA GLY A 18 -16.33 41.26 -8.90
C GLY A 18 -17.55 42.07 -9.35
N GLY A 19 -18.61 42.01 -8.54
CA GLY A 19 -19.77 42.88 -8.64
C GLY A 19 -20.25 43.20 -7.23
N GLY A 20 -19.96 44.40 -6.76
CA GLY A 20 -20.19 44.80 -5.37
C GLY A 20 -21.66 44.89 -4.98
N SER A 21 -21.95 44.51 -3.73
CA SER A 21 -22.88 45.22 -2.86
C SER A 21 -22.74 44.72 -1.41
N SER A 22 -22.83 45.69 -0.50
CA SER A 22 -22.63 45.63 0.96
C SER A 22 -23.37 44.50 1.68
N PRO A 23 -22.82 43.91 2.77
CA PRO A 23 -23.62 43.07 3.65
C PRO A 23 -24.18 43.87 4.84
N GLU A 24 -25.48 43.72 5.04
CA GLU A 24 -26.22 43.98 6.27
C GLU A 24 -25.90 42.87 7.29
N THR A 25 -25.63 43.27 8.52
CA THR A 25 -25.43 42.41 9.69
C THR A 25 -26.73 41.76 10.14
N LYS A 26 -26.72 40.43 10.34
CA LYS A 26 -27.67 39.75 11.25
C LYS A 26 -26.93 38.75 12.14
N GLU A 27 -26.91 39.09 13.43
CA GLU A 27 -26.59 38.21 14.54
C GLU A 27 -27.59 37.04 14.59
N THR A 28 -27.08 35.83 14.80
CA THR A 28 -27.84 34.78 15.49
C THR A 28 -26.93 34.08 16.50
N ASN A 29 -27.32 34.24 17.78
CA ASN A 29 -26.78 33.50 18.91
C ASN A 29 -27.27 32.05 18.86
N ASN A 30 -26.36 31.09 19.04
CA ASN A 30 -26.73 29.76 19.53
C ASN A 30 -25.65 29.23 20.48
N THR A 31 -25.99 29.29 21.77
CA THR A 31 -25.36 28.60 22.89
C THR A 31 -25.58 27.09 22.79
N ILE A 32 -24.51 26.30 22.87
CA ILE A 32 -24.54 24.86 23.12
C ILE A 32 -23.82 24.61 24.44
N SER A 33 -24.51 23.98 25.39
CA SER A 33 -23.94 23.47 26.64
C SER A 33 -23.22 22.14 26.43
N PRO A 34 -22.15 21.84 27.18
CA PRO A 34 -21.43 20.57 27.08
C PRO A 34 -22.15 19.43 27.80
N VAL A 35 -22.17 18.27 27.16
CA VAL A 35 -22.57 16.98 27.74
C VAL A 35 -21.37 16.39 28.47
N VAL A 36 -21.54 16.12 29.76
CA VAL A 36 -20.61 15.40 30.62
C VAL A 36 -20.74 13.90 30.32
N VAL A 37 -19.62 13.23 30.08
CA VAL A 37 -19.55 11.77 30.02
C VAL A 37 -18.65 11.32 31.17
N ASP A 38 -19.23 10.57 32.10
CA ASP A 38 -18.55 9.97 33.25
C ASP A 38 -18.32 8.48 33.03
N GLU A 39 -17.29 7.99 33.72
CA GLU A 39 -16.95 6.62 34.11
C GLU A 39 -16.34 5.65 33.08
N VAL A 40 -15.01 5.56 33.19
CA VAL A 40 -14.15 4.45 32.77
C VAL A 40 -14.22 3.35 33.84
N VAL A 41 -14.64 2.14 33.45
CA VAL A 41 -14.56 0.94 34.29
C VAL A 41 -13.28 0.18 33.91
N VAL A 42 -12.38 0.05 34.88
CA VAL A 42 -11.17 -0.79 34.82
C VAL A 42 -11.55 -2.22 35.22
N ILE A 43 -11.27 -3.20 34.37
CA ILE A 43 -11.32 -4.62 34.72
C ILE A 43 -9.88 -5.14 34.74
N GLU A 44 -9.42 -5.58 35.90
CA GLU A 44 -8.16 -6.28 36.11
C GLU A 44 -8.29 -7.73 35.61
N GLU A 45 -7.44 -8.13 34.65
CA GLU A 45 -7.23 -9.55 34.33
C GLU A 45 -6.11 -10.12 35.19
N SER A 46 -6.39 -11.30 35.76
CA SER A 46 -5.51 -12.05 36.63
C SER A 46 -4.74 -13.10 35.82
N ASN A 47 -3.42 -13.03 35.92
CA ASN A 47 -2.48 -14.03 35.43
C ASN A 47 -2.72 -15.39 36.09
N ASN A 48 -2.81 -16.45 35.30
CA ASN A 48 -2.58 -17.81 35.79
C ASN A 48 -1.68 -18.58 34.83
N SER A 49 -0.41 -18.68 35.23
CA SER A 49 0.63 -19.53 34.66
C SER A 49 0.41 -20.98 35.08
N ILE A 50 0.47 -21.92 34.14
CA ILE A 50 0.64 -23.35 34.44
C ILE A 50 1.95 -23.83 33.83
N GLU A 51 2.74 -24.44 34.70
CA GLU A 51 4.07 -25.00 34.51
C GLU A 51 4.08 -26.17 33.51
N GLN A 52 5.13 -26.20 32.69
CA GLN A 52 5.64 -27.39 32.03
C GLN A 52 6.47 -28.21 33.02
N GLU A 53 6.28 -29.52 33.06
CA GLU A 53 7.30 -30.47 33.49
C GLU A 53 7.55 -31.51 32.41
N ASP A 54 8.85 -31.73 32.19
CA ASP A 54 9.53 -32.62 31.26
C ASP A 54 9.59 -34.09 31.72
N GLU A 55 10.15 -34.90 30.80
CA GLU A 55 10.74 -36.24 30.97
C GLU A 55 9.72 -37.41 30.97
N ASN A 56 9.94 -38.57 30.31
CA ASN A 56 11.18 -39.27 30.11
C ASN A 56 11.04 -40.46 29.13
N SER A 57 12.19 -40.82 28.57
CA SER A 57 12.62 -42.03 27.87
C SER A 57 12.07 -43.38 28.38
N SER A 58 11.80 -44.33 27.46
CA SER A 58 12.60 -45.58 27.38
C SER A 58 12.12 -46.53 26.27
N ALA A 59 13.10 -47.02 25.52
CA ALA A 59 13.01 -48.18 24.63
C ALA A 59 12.91 -49.49 25.44
N ILE A 60 12.35 -50.56 24.83
CA ILE A 60 12.93 -51.92 24.74
C ILE A 60 11.90 -52.97 24.20
N VAL A 61 12.32 -53.63 23.11
CA VAL A 61 12.16 -55.05 22.72
C VAL A 61 10.90 -55.58 22.02
N ASP A 62 11.20 -56.09 20.81
CA ASP A 62 10.48 -57.05 19.97
C ASP A 62 9.82 -58.21 20.71
N THR A 63 8.63 -58.61 20.25
CA THR A 63 8.32 -60.03 20.00
C THR A 63 7.18 -60.21 18.99
N ASN A 64 7.48 -61.04 17.98
CA ASN A 64 6.60 -61.59 16.95
C ASN A 64 5.19 -62.00 17.43
N SER A 65 4.18 -61.79 16.58
CA SER A 65 3.53 -62.88 15.81
C SER A 65 2.12 -62.52 15.35
N SER A 66 1.94 -62.46 14.02
CA SER A 66 0.85 -63.07 13.26
C SER A 66 -0.60 -62.82 13.71
N SER A 67 -1.30 -61.92 13.01
CA SER A 67 -2.70 -62.13 12.60
C SER A 67 -3.12 -61.01 11.62
N SER A 68 -2.85 -61.19 10.34
CA SER A 68 -3.41 -60.36 9.26
C SER A 68 -4.91 -60.64 9.14
N LEU A 69 -5.72 -59.89 9.88
CA LEU A 69 -7.12 -59.67 9.55
C LEU A 69 -7.17 -58.49 8.59
N VAL A 70 -7.38 -58.79 7.30
CA VAL A 70 -7.72 -57.77 6.30
C VAL A 70 -9.17 -57.37 6.60
N GLU A 71 -9.33 -56.37 7.45
CA GLU A 71 -10.57 -55.65 7.62
C GLU A 71 -10.79 -54.83 6.33
N TYR A 72 -11.63 -55.34 5.44
CA TYR A 72 -12.25 -54.54 4.40
C TYR A 72 -13.24 -53.59 5.10
N GLU A 73 -12.72 -52.54 5.76
CA GLU A 73 -13.52 -51.36 6.06
C GLU A 73 -13.80 -50.66 4.73
N ASN A 74 -14.85 -51.14 4.06
CA ASN A 74 -15.52 -50.43 2.99
C ASN A 74 -16.40 -49.32 3.61
N SER A 75 -15.81 -48.51 4.49
CA SER A 75 -16.44 -47.31 4.99
C SER A 75 -16.44 -46.34 3.81
N ASN A 76 -17.61 -46.16 3.20
CA ASN A 76 -17.86 -45.06 2.28
C ASN A 76 -17.65 -43.76 3.06
N LYS A 77 -16.40 -43.34 3.23
CA LYS A 77 -16.04 -42.06 3.82
C LYS A 77 -16.63 -41.00 2.91
N GLN A 78 -17.73 -40.40 3.36
CA GLN A 78 -18.38 -39.32 2.65
C GLN A 78 -17.37 -38.17 2.51
N ILE A 79 -17.09 -37.78 1.27
CA ILE A 79 -16.28 -36.61 0.98
C ILE A 79 -17.17 -35.39 1.29
N LEU A 80 -16.67 -34.52 2.16
CA LEU A 80 -17.35 -33.28 2.51
C LEU A 80 -16.69 -32.12 1.77
N GLY A 81 -17.49 -31.13 1.40
CA GLY A 81 -17.00 -29.84 0.94
C GLY A 81 -16.70 -28.94 2.14
N LYS A 82 -15.79 -27.99 1.98
CA LYS A 82 -15.50 -26.95 2.98
C LYS A 82 -15.65 -25.57 2.36
N ALA A 83 -16.32 -24.64 3.02
CA ALA A 83 -16.38 -23.24 2.58
C ALA A 83 -15.42 -22.38 3.41
N GLN A 84 -14.55 -21.62 2.74
CA GLN A 84 -13.47 -20.87 3.38
C GLN A 84 -13.29 -19.46 2.80
N LEU A 85 -13.45 -18.44 3.65
CA LEU A 85 -12.82 -17.11 3.47
C LEU A 85 -11.75 -16.96 4.55
N GLY A 86 -12.07 -17.42 5.76
CA GLY A 86 -11.29 -18.27 6.67
C GLY A 86 -11.98 -19.62 6.88
N VAL A 87 -12.52 -19.94 8.06
CA VAL A 87 -13.42 -21.11 8.24
C VAL A 87 -14.85 -20.68 8.51
N LEU A 88 -15.74 -20.93 7.54
CA LEU A 88 -17.06 -20.28 7.50
C LEU A 88 -18.17 -21.16 8.09
N ALA A 89 -18.61 -20.89 9.32
CA ALA A 89 -19.69 -21.62 9.99
C ALA A 89 -21.08 -21.06 9.63
N GLU A 90 -22.09 -21.92 9.67
CA GLU A 90 -23.52 -21.55 9.53
C GLU A 90 -23.85 -20.81 8.22
N ALA A 91 -23.00 -20.91 7.20
CA ALA A 91 -23.22 -20.32 5.89
C ALA A 91 -24.17 -21.17 5.05
N THR A 92 -24.97 -20.52 4.21
CA THR A 92 -25.83 -21.22 3.25
C THR A 92 -25.05 -21.54 1.99
N VAL A 93 -25.02 -22.82 1.63
CA VAL A 93 -24.43 -23.32 0.38
C VAL A 93 -25.55 -23.81 -0.53
N LYS A 94 -25.64 -23.28 -1.74
CA LYS A 94 -26.57 -23.75 -2.76
C LYS A 94 -25.83 -24.39 -3.91
N LEU A 95 -26.28 -25.58 -4.32
CA LEU A 95 -25.75 -26.29 -5.48
C LEU A 95 -26.68 -26.08 -6.68
N TYR A 96 -26.12 -25.59 -7.78
CA TYR A 96 -26.80 -25.41 -9.05
C TYR A 96 -26.19 -26.30 -10.13
N GLU A 97 -27.03 -26.94 -10.94
CA GLU A 97 -26.68 -27.47 -12.27
C GLU A 97 -26.67 -26.29 -13.25
N LEU A 98 -25.65 -26.18 -14.09
CA LEU A 98 -25.56 -25.17 -15.14
C LEU A 98 -25.90 -25.82 -16.49
N ASP A 99 -26.99 -25.37 -17.10
CA ASP A 99 -27.50 -25.85 -18.39
C ASP A 99 -27.66 -24.66 -19.34
N ASP A 100 -26.79 -24.57 -20.36
CA ASP A 100 -26.69 -23.44 -21.29
C ASP A 100 -26.72 -22.05 -20.58
N GLY A 101 -25.89 -21.90 -19.54
CA GLY A 101 -25.80 -20.66 -18.74
C GLY A 101 -26.94 -20.47 -17.73
N ILE A 102 -27.98 -21.30 -17.73
CA ILE A 102 -29.12 -21.21 -16.82
C ILE A 102 -28.83 -22.03 -15.55
N LYS A 103 -28.92 -21.37 -14.39
CA LYS A 103 -28.76 -22.02 -13.08
C LYS A 103 -30.03 -22.75 -12.66
N LYS A 104 -29.93 -24.05 -12.40
CA LYS A 104 -31.02 -24.89 -11.83
C LYS A 104 -30.64 -25.40 -10.45
N LEU A 105 -31.36 -24.95 -9.42
CA LEU A 105 -31.09 -25.34 -8.03
C LEU A 105 -31.34 -26.85 -7.83
N LEU A 106 -30.34 -27.54 -7.30
CA LEU A 106 -30.41 -28.97 -6.95
C LEU A 106 -30.53 -29.19 -5.44
N ALA A 107 -29.73 -28.47 -4.64
CA ALA A 107 -29.67 -28.66 -3.20
C ALA A 107 -29.34 -27.36 -2.44
N THR A 108 -29.62 -27.36 -1.14
CA THR A 108 -29.26 -26.28 -0.22
C THR A 108 -28.80 -26.90 1.09
N GLU A 109 -27.63 -26.48 1.56
CA GLU A 109 -26.96 -26.97 2.76
C GLU A 109 -26.57 -25.80 3.66
N ILE A 110 -26.26 -26.12 4.92
CA ILE A 110 -25.71 -25.18 5.89
C ILE A 110 -24.35 -25.72 6.36
N THR A 111 -23.32 -24.88 6.36
CA THR A 111 -21.99 -25.29 6.80
C THR A 111 -21.96 -25.56 8.31
N SER A 112 -21.17 -26.54 8.72
CA SER A 112 -21.05 -26.95 10.12
C SER A 112 -20.41 -25.88 10.99
N LYS A 113 -20.91 -25.78 12.22
CA LYS A 113 -20.24 -25.10 13.35
C LYS A 113 -19.54 -26.18 14.17
N GLY A 114 -18.21 -26.16 14.19
CA GLY A 114 -17.37 -27.10 14.93
C GLY A 114 -16.50 -26.38 15.96
N ASP A 115 -15.85 -27.14 16.84
CA ASP A 115 -14.94 -26.61 17.87
C ASP A 115 -13.46 -26.60 17.42
N THR A 116 -13.19 -26.97 16.17
CA THR A 116 -11.85 -27.02 15.56
C THR A 116 -11.91 -26.46 14.14
N ILE A 117 -10.77 -25.95 13.64
CA ILE A 117 -10.63 -25.46 12.26
C ILE A 117 -11.09 -26.50 11.22
N ASP A 118 -10.82 -27.78 11.47
CA ASP A 118 -11.24 -28.88 10.58
C ASP A 118 -12.74 -29.20 10.68
N GLY A 119 -13.36 -28.91 11.83
CA GLY A 119 -14.78 -29.17 12.07
C GLY A 119 -15.71 -28.06 11.57
N ILE A 120 -15.20 -26.86 11.33
CA ILE A 120 -15.96 -25.70 10.85
C ILE A 120 -16.02 -25.69 9.32
N GLY A 121 -17.16 -25.27 8.76
CA GLY A 121 -17.26 -24.98 7.33
C GLY A 121 -17.63 -26.18 6.45
N ASN A 122 -17.83 -27.37 7.03
CA ASN A 122 -18.11 -28.58 6.26
C ASN A 122 -19.57 -28.64 5.79
N PHE A 123 -19.82 -29.17 4.61
CA PHE A 123 -21.16 -29.41 4.05
C PHE A 123 -21.19 -30.63 3.11
N ASN A 124 -22.38 -31.15 2.82
CA ASN A 124 -22.55 -32.26 1.90
C ASN A 124 -22.46 -31.80 0.43
N LEU A 125 -21.63 -32.47 -0.37
CA LEU A 125 -21.45 -32.13 -1.78
C LEU A 125 -22.58 -32.62 -2.69
N HIS A 126 -23.40 -33.57 -2.25
CA HIS A 126 -24.45 -34.23 -3.06
C HIS A 126 -23.92 -34.88 -4.35
N LEU A 127 -22.81 -35.63 -4.24
CA LEU A 127 -22.16 -36.31 -5.38
C LEU A 127 -23.09 -37.27 -6.14
N GLU A 128 -24.15 -37.76 -5.50
CA GLU A 128 -25.19 -38.61 -6.10
C GLU A 128 -26.07 -37.87 -7.13
N MET A 129 -26.17 -36.54 -7.03
CA MET A 129 -26.96 -35.71 -7.95
C MET A 129 -26.15 -35.20 -9.15
N ILE A 130 -24.82 -35.33 -9.09
CA ILE A 130 -23.87 -34.76 -10.05
C ILE A 130 -23.63 -35.75 -11.20
N LYS A 131 -23.67 -35.27 -12.44
CA LYS A 131 -23.27 -36.00 -13.66
C LYS A 131 -21.85 -35.60 -14.05
N ASN A 132 -21.11 -36.50 -14.70
CA ASN A 132 -19.67 -36.29 -14.95
C ASN A 132 -19.39 -35.15 -15.95
N ASP A 133 -20.22 -35.02 -16.97
CA ASP A 133 -19.96 -34.16 -18.13
C ASP A 133 -20.76 -32.83 -18.08
N GLU A 134 -21.19 -32.43 -16.89
CA GLU A 134 -21.97 -31.20 -16.65
C GLU A 134 -21.23 -30.25 -15.71
N PHE A 135 -21.57 -28.97 -15.78
CA PHE A 135 -21.03 -27.93 -14.91
C PHE A 135 -21.95 -27.65 -13.73
N TYR A 136 -21.34 -27.35 -12.59
CA TYR A 136 -22.02 -27.08 -11.35
C TYR A 136 -21.48 -25.80 -10.73
N ILE A 137 -22.37 -25.04 -10.09
CA ILE A 137 -22.03 -23.87 -9.31
C ILE A 137 -22.42 -24.12 -7.86
N TYR A 138 -21.44 -24.01 -6.95
CA TYR A 138 -21.73 -23.82 -5.53
C TYR A 138 -21.74 -22.31 -5.26
N GLU A 139 -22.83 -21.82 -4.66
CA GLU A 139 -22.99 -20.44 -4.21
C GLU A 139 -23.00 -20.44 -2.67
N VAL A 140 -22.05 -19.72 -2.05
CA VAL A 140 -21.92 -19.62 -0.60
C VAL A 140 -22.29 -18.21 -0.16
N SER A 141 -23.16 -18.09 0.84
CA SER A 141 -23.63 -16.80 1.36
C SER A 141 -23.94 -16.85 2.85
N GLY A 142 -23.82 -15.70 3.53
CA GLY A 142 -24.06 -15.61 4.96
C GLY A 142 -23.03 -16.38 5.79
N GLY A 143 -23.37 -16.64 7.05
CA GLY A 143 -22.50 -17.32 8.02
C GLY A 143 -21.49 -16.40 8.69
N TYR A 144 -20.57 -17.01 9.43
CA TYR A 144 -19.55 -16.34 10.22
C TYR A 144 -18.20 -16.99 9.98
N ASP A 145 -17.21 -16.15 9.69
CA ASP A 145 -15.82 -16.51 9.51
C ASP A 145 -15.10 -16.53 10.86
N TYR A 146 -14.54 -17.67 11.22
CA TYR A 146 -13.88 -17.90 12.50
C TYR A 146 -12.35 -17.91 12.40
N ASP A 147 -11.76 -17.55 11.26
CA ASP A 147 -10.30 -17.43 11.07
C ASP A 147 -10.03 -16.37 10.01
N SER A 148 -10.47 -15.14 10.28
CA SER A 148 -10.58 -14.08 9.25
C SER A 148 -9.24 -13.57 8.70
N ASP A 149 -8.13 -13.90 9.35
CA ASP A 149 -6.76 -13.63 8.88
C ASP A 149 -6.04 -14.88 8.34
N ASP A 150 -6.74 -16.02 8.26
CA ASP A 150 -6.22 -17.32 7.79
C ASP A 150 -4.92 -17.71 8.50
N ASN A 151 -4.85 -17.54 9.82
CA ASN A 151 -3.66 -17.88 10.61
C ASN A 151 -3.76 -19.29 11.22
N GLY A 152 -4.90 -19.98 11.06
CA GLY A 152 -5.15 -21.32 11.58
C GLY A 152 -5.57 -21.36 13.05
N ILE A 153 -5.91 -20.21 13.64
CA ILE A 153 -6.35 -20.04 15.02
C ILE A 153 -7.79 -19.50 15.00
N ILE A 154 -8.66 -20.11 15.81
CA ILE A 154 -10.06 -19.68 15.88
C ILE A 154 -10.15 -18.29 16.54
N ASP A 155 -10.76 -17.35 15.83
CA ASP A 155 -11.06 -15.99 16.29
C ASP A 155 -12.05 -16.01 17.48
N GLY A 156 -11.77 -15.19 18.49
CA GLY A 156 -12.67 -15.00 19.63
C GLY A 156 -13.97 -14.27 19.26
N ILE A 157 -13.93 -13.44 18.21
CA ILE A 157 -15.07 -12.72 17.67
C ILE A 157 -15.11 -13.00 16.17
N PRO A 158 -16.05 -13.82 15.68
CA PRO A 158 -16.07 -14.18 14.28
C PRO A 158 -16.59 -13.04 13.41
N THR A 159 -16.12 -12.96 12.17
CA THR A 159 -16.48 -11.93 11.20
C THR A 159 -17.66 -12.39 10.35
N GLN A 160 -18.76 -11.63 10.33
CA GLN A 160 -19.93 -11.99 9.53
C GLN A 160 -19.63 -11.88 8.03
N ASN A 161 -19.93 -12.93 7.25
CA ASN A 161 -19.92 -12.85 5.80
C ASN A 161 -21.24 -12.22 5.29
N LYS A 162 -21.14 -11.04 4.70
CA LYS A 162 -22.30 -10.29 4.15
C LYS A 162 -22.45 -10.45 2.64
N GLY A 163 -21.51 -11.11 1.99
CA GLY A 163 -21.42 -11.24 0.55
C GLY A 163 -21.75 -12.65 0.06
N VAL A 164 -21.39 -12.89 -1.20
CA VAL A 164 -21.58 -14.16 -1.89
C VAL A 164 -20.30 -14.49 -2.65
N PHE A 165 -19.92 -15.76 -2.64
CA PHE A 165 -18.81 -16.27 -3.43
C PHE A 165 -19.12 -17.66 -3.96
N HIS A 166 -18.38 -18.09 -4.97
CA HIS A 166 -18.76 -19.21 -5.80
C HIS A 166 -17.60 -20.16 -6.09
N LEU A 167 -17.97 -21.37 -6.48
CA LEU A 167 -17.12 -22.32 -7.18
C LEU A 167 -17.87 -22.78 -8.42
N LEU A 168 -17.25 -22.65 -9.60
CA LEU A 168 -17.67 -23.29 -10.84
C LEU A 168 -16.77 -24.49 -11.11
N VAL A 169 -17.35 -25.66 -11.38
CA VAL A 169 -16.61 -26.92 -11.50
C VAL A 169 -17.34 -27.93 -12.39
N GLU A 170 -16.60 -28.77 -13.10
CA GLU A 170 -17.14 -29.91 -13.85
C GLU A 170 -17.41 -31.09 -12.90
N GLY A 171 -18.51 -31.81 -13.11
CA GLY A 171 -18.91 -32.89 -12.20
C GLY A 171 -17.93 -34.06 -12.14
N SER A 172 -17.13 -34.28 -13.19
CA SER A 172 -16.04 -35.26 -13.18
C SER A 172 -14.95 -34.90 -12.17
N SER A 173 -14.51 -33.63 -12.14
CA SER A 173 -13.55 -33.11 -11.14
C SER A 173 -14.07 -33.27 -9.71
N LEU A 174 -15.35 -32.95 -9.47
CA LEU A 174 -15.96 -33.10 -8.14
C LEU A 174 -15.90 -34.53 -7.61
N LYS A 175 -16.10 -35.52 -8.49
CA LYS A 175 -16.12 -36.95 -8.09
C LYS A 175 -14.73 -37.55 -7.93
N SER A 176 -13.72 -37.00 -8.58
CA SER A 176 -12.33 -37.46 -8.44
C SER A 176 -11.58 -36.78 -7.29
N ALA A 177 -12.02 -35.60 -6.88
CA ALA A 177 -11.38 -34.83 -5.82
C ALA A 177 -11.48 -35.56 -4.46
N LYS A 178 -10.39 -35.55 -3.69
CA LYS A 178 -10.34 -36.07 -2.32
C LYS A 178 -10.76 -35.03 -1.28
N GLN A 179 -10.69 -33.76 -1.67
CA GLN A 179 -11.04 -32.59 -0.89
C GLN A 179 -11.59 -31.55 -1.85
N ILE A 180 -12.62 -30.83 -1.41
CA ILE A 180 -13.20 -29.72 -2.16
C ILE A 180 -13.35 -28.55 -1.20
N THR A 181 -12.63 -27.48 -1.48
CA THR A 181 -12.72 -26.21 -0.77
C THR A 181 -13.27 -25.15 -1.71
N ILE A 182 -14.29 -24.42 -1.28
CA ILE A 182 -14.78 -23.21 -1.96
C ILE A 182 -14.10 -22.03 -1.29
N THR A 183 -13.35 -21.24 -2.06
CA THR A 183 -12.52 -20.15 -1.54
C THR A 183 -12.66 -18.87 -2.35
N VAL A 184 -12.00 -17.81 -1.89
CA VAL A 184 -11.75 -16.60 -2.70
C VAL A 184 -11.06 -16.92 -4.04
N VAL A 185 -10.20 -17.93 -4.09
CA VAL A 185 -9.53 -18.34 -5.34
C VAL A 185 -10.55 -18.90 -6.33
N SER A 186 -11.49 -19.75 -5.87
CA SER A 186 -12.55 -20.25 -6.75
C SER A 186 -13.49 -19.14 -7.23
N GLU A 187 -13.70 -18.11 -6.40
CA GLU A 187 -14.46 -16.92 -6.79
C GLU A 187 -13.74 -16.11 -7.88
N ILE A 188 -12.42 -15.92 -7.78
CA ILE A 188 -11.63 -15.26 -8.84
C ILE A 188 -11.82 -15.98 -10.18
N ILE A 189 -11.73 -17.31 -10.17
CA ILE A 189 -11.95 -18.12 -11.38
C ILE A 189 -13.40 -17.98 -11.87
N TYR A 190 -14.39 -18.06 -10.98
CA TYR A 190 -15.79 -17.89 -11.34
C TYR A 190 -16.04 -16.54 -12.02
N GLN A 191 -15.56 -15.45 -11.44
CA GLN A 191 -15.72 -14.09 -11.99
C GLN A 191 -15.07 -13.97 -13.38
N LYS A 192 -13.86 -14.49 -13.57
CA LYS A 192 -13.20 -14.48 -14.88
C LYS A 192 -13.91 -15.34 -15.94
N VAL A 193 -14.58 -16.42 -15.51
CA VAL A 193 -15.32 -17.33 -16.40
C VAL A 193 -16.77 -16.87 -16.64
N LEU A 194 -17.29 -15.95 -15.82
CA LEU A 194 -18.68 -15.47 -15.89
C LEU A 194 -19.15 -15.09 -17.31
N PRO A 195 -18.34 -14.41 -18.16
CA PRO A 195 -18.74 -14.09 -19.54
C PRO A 195 -18.87 -15.29 -20.49
N PHE A 196 -18.48 -16.48 -20.06
CA PHE A 196 -18.41 -17.71 -20.87
C PHE A 196 -19.33 -18.82 -20.36
N LEU A 197 -20.24 -18.54 -19.41
CA LEU A 197 -21.10 -19.58 -18.80
C LEU A 197 -22.06 -20.26 -19.79
N ASP A 198 -22.39 -19.61 -20.90
CA ASP A 198 -23.23 -20.11 -21.99
C ASP A 198 -22.42 -20.60 -23.21
N SER A 199 -21.09 -20.68 -23.08
CA SER A 199 -20.17 -21.01 -24.16
C SER A 199 -19.53 -22.39 -23.97
N ASP A 200 -19.29 -23.08 -25.09
CA ASP A 200 -18.49 -24.31 -25.15
C ASP A 200 -17.03 -24.08 -24.69
N GLU A 201 -16.59 -22.83 -24.56
CA GLU A 201 -15.25 -22.47 -24.10
C GLU A 201 -15.05 -22.56 -22.59
N ILE A 202 -16.12 -22.70 -21.80
CA ILE A 202 -16.10 -22.64 -20.32
C ILE A 202 -14.98 -23.47 -19.70
N LYS A 203 -14.80 -24.73 -20.15
CA LYS A 203 -13.76 -25.65 -19.69
C LYS A 203 -12.36 -25.14 -19.96
N SER A 204 -12.12 -24.64 -21.17
CA SER A 204 -10.82 -24.13 -21.60
C SER A 204 -10.45 -22.84 -20.87
N LYS A 205 -11.43 -21.97 -20.58
CA LYS A 205 -11.26 -20.74 -19.82
C LYS A 205 -10.98 -21.01 -18.35
N MET A 206 -11.70 -21.95 -17.73
CA MET A 206 -11.40 -22.40 -16.36
C MET A 206 -9.96 -22.89 -16.24
N LEU A 207 -9.49 -23.73 -17.17
CA LEU A 207 -8.11 -24.21 -17.18
C LEU A 207 -7.10 -23.06 -17.36
N LEU A 208 -7.37 -22.14 -18.28
CA LEU A 208 -6.51 -20.97 -18.52
C LEU A 208 -6.37 -20.13 -17.25
N TYR A 209 -7.49 -19.74 -16.63
CA TYR A 209 -7.48 -18.87 -15.47
C TYR A 209 -6.96 -19.57 -14.21
N SER A 210 -7.16 -20.89 -14.07
CA SER A 210 -6.54 -21.65 -12.98
C SER A 210 -5.02 -21.54 -13.02
N LYS A 211 -4.41 -21.62 -14.21
CA LYS A 211 -2.96 -21.41 -14.42
C LYS A 211 -2.50 -19.96 -14.24
N GLU A 212 -3.40 -19.01 -14.41
CA GLU A 212 -3.09 -17.59 -14.21
C GLU A 212 -3.04 -17.25 -12.71
N VAL A 213 -3.94 -17.86 -11.91
CA VAL A 213 -4.06 -17.58 -10.46
C VAL A 213 -3.12 -18.47 -9.65
N ILE A 214 -3.06 -19.78 -9.95
CA ILE A 214 -2.28 -20.77 -9.20
C ILE A 214 -0.87 -20.91 -9.80
N LYS A 215 0.15 -20.80 -8.94
CA LYS A 215 1.58 -20.84 -9.27
C LYS A 215 2.15 -22.27 -9.35
N LYS A 216 1.54 -23.24 -8.69
CA LYS A 216 2.05 -24.62 -8.60
C LYS A 216 0.94 -25.66 -8.48
N ASP A 217 1.26 -26.89 -8.84
CA ASP A 217 0.43 -28.08 -8.60
C ASP A 217 0.29 -28.33 -7.09
N ILE A 218 -0.94 -28.26 -6.59
CA ILE A 218 -1.37 -28.42 -5.20
C ILE A 218 -1.86 -29.84 -4.95
N ASP A 219 -2.56 -30.45 -5.92
CA ASP A 219 -3.19 -31.77 -5.76
C ASP A 219 -2.23 -32.95 -6.05
N GLY A 220 -1.06 -32.67 -6.63
CA GLY A 220 0.01 -33.60 -6.95
C GLY A 220 -0.23 -34.39 -8.24
N SER A 221 -1.10 -33.91 -9.13
CA SER A 221 -1.45 -34.57 -10.40
C SER A 221 -0.38 -34.42 -11.49
N GLY A 222 0.56 -33.49 -11.31
CA GLY A 222 1.57 -33.09 -12.30
C GLY A 222 1.11 -31.97 -13.24
N PHE A 223 -0.09 -31.42 -13.04
CA PHE A 223 -0.66 -30.34 -13.85
C PHE A 223 -1.18 -29.22 -12.96
N ILE A 224 -1.21 -27.99 -13.49
CA ILE A 224 -1.94 -26.88 -12.87
C ILE A 224 -3.27 -26.75 -13.60
N ASP A 225 -4.37 -27.08 -12.93
CA ASP A 225 -5.74 -27.04 -13.44
C ASP A 225 -6.78 -26.69 -12.35
N ILE A 226 -8.06 -26.95 -12.62
CA ILE A 226 -9.16 -26.62 -11.71
C ILE A 226 -9.12 -27.45 -10.42
N ASN A 227 -8.53 -28.64 -10.42
CA ASN A 227 -8.43 -29.46 -9.23
C ASN A 227 -7.52 -28.81 -8.19
N ASP A 228 -6.48 -28.08 -8.60
CA ASP A 228 -5.66 -27.30 -7.67
C ASP A 228 -6.45 -26.22 -6.95
N VAL A 229 -7.40 -25.59 -7.64
CA VAL A 229 -8.32 -24.61 -7.04
C VAL A 229 -9.22 -25.27 -5.99
N LEU A 230 -9.68 -26.51 -6.22
CA LEU A 230 -10.48 -27.29 -5.26
C LEU A 230 -9.68 -27.69 -4.01
N TYR A 231 -8.35 -27.83 -4.15
CA TYR A 231 -7.44 -28.22 -3.07
C TYR A 231 -6.78 -27.02 -2.39
N TYR A 232 -7.02 -25.80 -2.88
CA TYR A 232 -6.46 -24.59 -2.30
C TYR A 232 -7.00 -24.39 -0.86
N ASP A 233 -6.08 -24.32 0.08
CA ASP A 233 -6.35 -24.04 1.50
C ASP A 233 -5.74 -22.68 1.84
N PRO A 234 -6.52 -21.65 2.16
CA PRO A 234 -5.99 -20.31 2.40
C PRO A 234 -5.08 -20.23 3.64
N ILE A 235 -5.18 -21.17 4.60
CA ILE A 235 -4.31 -21.21 5.79
C ILE A 235 -2.88 -21.62 5.42
N ASN A 236 -2.75 -22.70 4.64
CA ASN A 236 -1.44 -23.28 4.28
C ASN A 236 -0.96 -22.90 2.87
N GLY A 237 -1.81 -22.27 2.07
CA GLY A 237 -1.66 -22.10 0.62
C GLY A 237 -1.36 -20.69 0.15
N LYS A 238 -1.19 -19.68 1.03
CA LYS A 238 -0.94 -18.28 0.65
C LYS A 238 0.20 -18.11 -0.37
N GLY A 239 1.22 -18.96 -0.29
CA GLY A 239 2.36 -18.96 -1.22
C GLY A 239 2.12 -19.67 -2.57
N TYR A 240 0.93 -20.22 -2.80
CA TYR A 240 0.61 -21.03 -3.99
C TYR A 240 -0.10 -20.25 -5.09
N VAL A 241 -0.50 -19.01 -4.81
CA VAL A 241 -1.02 -18.07 -5.80
C VAL A 241 0.10 -17.20 -6.36
N HIS A 242 -0.07 -16.70 -7.59
CA HIS A 242 0.82 -15.70 -8.16
C HIS A 242 0.79 -14.40 -7.34
N ASP A 243 1.94 -13.73 -7.22
CA ASP A 243 2.06 -12.53 -6.37
C ASP A 243 1.12 -11.40 -6.82
N SER A 244 0.85 -11.30 -8.13
CA SER A 244 -0.13 -10.36 -8.71
C SER A 244 -1.57 -10.57 -8.23
N TYR A 245 -1.88 -11.73 -7.64
CA TYR A 245 -3.22 -12.07 -7.14
C TYR A 245 -3.34 -11.94 -5.62
N ARG A 246 -2.26 -11.71 -4.88
CA ARG A 246 -2.32 -11.63 -3.41
C ARG A 246 -3.19 -10.46 -2.95
N ASP A 247 -2.97 -9.28 -3.52
CA ASP A 247 -3.74 -8.08 -3.18
C ASP A 247 -5.19 -8.22 -3.64
N ILE A 248 -5.42 -8.81 -4.82
CA ILE A 248 -6.76 -9.10 -5.36
C ILE A 248 -7.52 -10.01 -4.40
N ILE A 249 -6.87 -11.05 -3.87
CA ILE A 249 -7.46 -11.98 -2.90
C ILE A 249 -7.85 -11.24 -1.62
N LEU A 250 -6.94 -10.45 -1.05
CA LEU A 250 -7.22 -9.69 0.18
C LEU A 250 -8.39 -8.71 -0.02
N GLN A 251 -8.38 -7.96 -1.12
CA GLN A 251 -9.47 -7.04 -1.45
C GLN A 251 -10.79 -7.77 -1.67
N MET A 252 -10.78 -8.90 -2.37
CA MET A 252 -11.97 -9.70 -2.60
C MET A 252 -12.55 -10.25 -1.29
N ILE A 253 -11.70 -10.75 -0.37
CA ILE A 253 -12.14 -11.18 0.98
C ILE A 253 -12.82 -10.01 1.70
N ILE A 254 -12.18 -8.85 1.77
CA ILE A 254 -12.74 -7.64 2.41
C ILE A 254 -14.07 -7.25 1.77
N ASN A 255 -14.18 -7.33 0.44
CA ASN A 255 -15.41 -7.00 -0.28
C ASN A 255 -16.54 -7.97 0.02
N ILE A 256 -16.26 -9.28 0.01
CA ILE A 256 -17.24 -10.31 0.34
C ILE A 256 -17.71 -10.14 1.79
N LEU A 257 -16.80 -9.99 2.76
CA LEU A 257 -17.16 -9.81 4.18
C LEU A 257 -18.00 -8.54 4.40
N ASN A 258 -17.81 -7.49 3.59
CA ASN A 258 -18.58 -6.24 3.66
C ASN A 258 -19.84 -6.22 2.78
N GLY A 259 -20.11 -7.28 2.01
CA GLY A 259 -21.27 -7.34 1.10
C GLY A 259 -21.15 -6.37 -0.09
N ARG A 260 -19.92 -6.05 -0.49
CA ARG A 260 -19.62 -5.26 -1.70
C ARG A 260 -19.48 -6.22 -2.88
N ASN A 261 -20.11 -5.90 -4.01
CA ASN A 261 -19.85 -6.61 -5.26
C ASN A 261 -18.42 -6.33 -5.71
N PHE A 262 -17.68 -7.37 -6.06
CA PHE A 262 -16.36 -7.26 -6.66
C PHE A 262 -16.45 -7.83 -8.07
N ASP A 263 -16.26 -6.97 -9.07
CA ASP A 263 -16.19 -7.38 -10.47
C ASP A 263 -14.71 -7.33 -10.89
N ILE A 264 -14.13 -8.50 -11.21
CA ILE A 264 -12.76 -8.58 -11.73
C ILE A 264 -12.70 -8.11 -13.19
N ASN A 265 -13.85 -8.10 -13.86
CA ASN A 265 -13.95 -7.68 -15.25
C ASN A 265 -14.47 -6.24 -15.27
N TYR A 266 -13.60 -5.29 -14.91
CA TYR A 266 -13.90 -3.89 -15.24
C TYR A 266 -14.18 -3.80 -16.75
N PRO A 267 -15.19 -3.02 -17.16
CA PRO A 267 -15.44 -2.75 -18.57
C PRO A 267 -14.15 -2.33 -19.28
N THR A 268 -13.97 -2.77 -20.53
CA THR A 268 -12.81 -2.38 -21.37
C THR A 268 -13.06 -1.01 -22.01
N ASP A 269 -13.43 -0.05 -21.18
CA ASP A 269 -13.70 1.34 -21.53
C ASP A 269 -13.20 2.27 -20.42
N GLU A 270 -13.37 3.58 -20.63
CA GLU A 270 -12.98 4.62 -19.67
C GLU A 270 -13.71 4.46 -18.32
N GLU A 271 -14.97 4.02 -18.33
CA GLU A 271 -15.74 3.83 -17.10
C GLU A 271 -15.15 2.70 -16.26
N GLY A 272 -14.71 1.59 -16.88
CA GLY A 272 -14.02 0.51 -16.18
C GLY A 272 -12.68 0.92 -15.59
N VAL A 273 -11.89 1.74 -16.29
CA VAL A 273 -10.65 2.32 -15.74
C VAL A 273 -10.94 3.18 -14.51
N GLN A 274 -11.95 4.04 -14.58
CA GLN A 274 -12.33 4.88 -13.46
C GLN A 274 -12.85 4.06 -12.27
N GLN A 275 -13.65 3.03 -12.52
CA GLN A 275 -14.13 2.12 -11.48
C GLN A 275 -12.97 1.37 -10.80
N ALA A 276 -11.95 0.96 -11.56
CA ALA A 276 -10.75 0.36 -11.01
C ALA A 276 -9.96 1.34 -10.15
N LEU A 277 -9.84 2.61 -10.58
CA LEU A 277 -9.11 3.65 -9.83
C LEU A 277 -9.82 3.93 -8.50
N ASP A 278 -11.14 4.09 -8.55
CA ASP A 278 -11.98 4.34 -7.38
C ASP A 278 -11.99 3.13 -6.42
N SER A 279 -11.74 1.93 -6.92
CA SER A 279 -11.65 0.69 -6.14
C SER A 279 -10.26 0.43 -5.56
N GLY A 280 -9.25 1.23 -5.93
CA GLY A 280 -7.86 1.02 -5.54
C GLY A 280 -7.15 -0.12 -6.28
N ASP A 281 -7.69 -0.60 -7.41
CA ASP A 281 -7.08 -1.67 -8.20
C ASP A 281 -6.01 -1.12 -9.17
N TYR A 282 -5.00 -0.47 -8.60
CA TYR A 282 -3.97 0.24 -9.36
C TYR A 282 -3.13 -0.69 -10.23
N ASN A 283 -2.84 -1.89 -9.74
CA ASN A 283 -2.08 -2.88 -10.51
C ASN A 283 -2.87 -3.36 -11.74
N TYR A 284 -4.19 -3.54 -11.63
CA TYR A 284 -5.03 -3.83 -12.79
C TYR A 284 -4.92 -2.72 -13.84
N ILE A 285 -5.09 -1.45 -13.44
CA ILE A 285 -5.05 -0.31 -14.37
C ILE A 285 -3.69 -0.24 -15.07
N ILE A 286 -2.60 -0.28 -14.32
CA ILE A 286 -1.24 -0.22 -14.87
C ILE A 286 -1.06 -1.36 -15.88
N ASN A 287 -1.42 -2.60 -15.51
CA ASN A 287 -1.27 -3.74 -16.41
C ASN A 287 -2.17 -3.65 -17.65
N GLN A 288 -3.42 -3.24 -17.51
CA GLN A 288 -4.36 -3.13 -18.64
C GLN A 288 -3.94 -2.03 -19.61
N LEU A 289 -3.60 -0.85 -19.09
CA LEU A 289 -3.26 0.28 -19.93
C LEU A 289 -1.88 0.13 -20.58
N LEU A 290 -0.93 -0.56 -19.95
CA LEU A 290 0.36 -0.85 -20.58
C LEU A 290 0.30 -1.96 -21.63
N ASN A 291 -0.51 -2.99 -21.43
CA ASN A 291 -0.51 -4.16 -22.31
C ASN A 291 -1.66 -4.17 -23.33
N ASN A 292 -2.76 -3.49 -23.02
CA ASN A 292 -4.01 -3.52 -23.78
C ASN A 292 -4.53 -2.12 -24.10
N ALA A 293 -3.67 -1.09 -24.16
CA ALA A 293 -4.02 0.29 -24.52
C ALA A 293 -4.99 0.39 -25.71
N ASP A 294 -4.72 -0.34 -26.79
CA ASP A 294 -5.52 -0.32 -28.03
C ASP A 294 -6.97 -0.83 -27.84
N ALA A 295 -7.26 -1.55 -26.75
CA ALA A 295 -8.61 -1.99 -26.42
C ALA A 295 -9.46 -0.86 -25.84
N TYR A 296 -8.84 0.20 -25.31
CA TYR A 296 -9.51 1.34 -24.74
C TYR A 296 -9.63 2.45 -25.79
N ASN A 297 -10.84 2.97 -25.99
CA ASN A 297 -11.07 4.13 -26.86
C ASN A 297 -10.66 5.43 -26.16
N MET A 298 -9.39 5.52 -25.75
CA MET A 298 -8.77 6.65 -25.05
C MET A 298 -7.58 7.18 -25.86
N SER A 299 -7.30 8.47 -25.73
CA SER A 299 -6.08 9.08 -26.23
C SER A 299 -4.85 8.64 -25.43
N THR A 300 -3.66 8.82 -25.99
CA THR A 300 -2.39 8.53 -25.29
C THR A 300 -2.25 9.36 -24.02
N ASP A 301 -2.71 10.61 -24.02
CA ASP A 301 -2.66 11.49 -22.85
C ASP A 301 -3.58 10.97 -21.74
N GLU A 302 -4.80 10.53 -22.07
CA GLU A 302 -5.72 9.90 -21.11
C GLU A 302 -5.15 8.61 -20.54
N ILE A 303 -4.53 7.76 -21.38
CA ILE A 303 -3.88 6.52 -20.93
C ILE A 303 -2.76 6.83 -19.94
N ASN A 304 -1.84 7.74 -20.30
CA ASN A 304 -0.72 8.10 -19.45
C ASN A 304 -1.20 8.77 -18.15
N MET A 305 -2.24 9.61 -18.21
CA MET A 305 -2.82 10.26 -17.03
C MET A 305 -3.44 9.24 -16.07
N ASN A 306 -4.12 8.21 -16.57
CA ASN A 306 -4.69 7.14 -15.75
C ASN A 306 -3.62 6.22 -15.16
N ILE A 307 -2.57 5.90 -15.91
CA ILE A 307 -1.41 5.14 -15.39
C ILE A 307 -0.74 5.94 -14.27
N ALA A 308 -0.49 7.23 -14.47
CA ALA A 308 0.11 8.11 -13.46
C ALA A 308 -0.77 8.20 -12.20
N GLY A 309 -2.09 8.32 -12.37
CA GLY A 309 -3.06 8.29 -11.27
C GLY A 309 -3.03 6.99 -10.48
N ALA A 310 -2.86 5.85 -11.16
CA ALA A 310 -2.71 4.55 -10.50
C ALA A 310 -1.41 4.47 -9.67
N TYR A 311 -0.29 5.00 -10.18
CA TYR A 311 0.96 5.08 -9.41
C TYR A 311 0.86 6.04 -8.22
N ILE A 312 0.16 7.17 -8.34
CA ILE A 312 -0.16 8.03 -7.19
C ILE A 312 -0.94 7.23 -6.13
N GLY A 313 -1.92 6.44 -6.57
CA GLY A 313 -2.68 5.54 -5.70
C GLY A 313 -1.81 4.51 -4.98
N LYS A 314 -0.85 3.88 -5.69
CA LYS A 314 0.12 2.94 -5.10
C LYS A 314 1.09 3.60 -4.12
N ALA A 315 1.26 4.91 -4.20
CA ALA A 315 2.00 5.69 -3.22
C ALA A 315 1.14 6.05 -1.98
N ASP A 316 -0.05 5.46 -1.84
CA ASP A 316 -1.03 5.74 -0.78
C ASP A 316 -1.53 7.19 -0.76
N TYR A 317 -1.66 7.80 -1.95
CA TYR A 317 -2.24 9.14 -2.09
C TYR A 317 -3.38 9.18 -3.09
N THR A 318 -4.19 10.22 -2.93
CA THR A 318 -5.02 10.78 -4.00
C THR A 318 -4.59 12.21 -4.29
N ALA A 319 -4.97 12.74 -5.47
CA ALA A 319 -4.82 14.17 -5.75
C ALA A 319 -5.54 15.04 -4.71
N TYR A 320 -6.62 14.54 -4.11
CA TYR A 320 -7.34 15.25 -3.04
C TYR A 320 -6.52 15.37 -1.76
N ASP A 321 -5.79 14.31 -1.37
CA ASP A 321 -4.93 14.32 -0.19
C ASP A 321 -3.81 15.36 -0.33
N MET A 322 -3.15 15.37 -1.49
CA MET A 322 -2.09 16.35 -1.81
C MET A 322 -2.61 17.79 -1.80
N VAL A 323 -3.76 18.04 -2.42
CA VAL A 323 -4.36 19.39 -2.45
C VAL A 323 -4.85 19.82 -1.07
N SER A 324 -5.40 18.89 -0.29
CA SER A 324 -5.88 19.16 1.07
C SER A 324 -4.72 19.50 2.01
N ALA A 325 -3.58 18.83 1.90
CA ALA A 325 -2.37 19.19 2.64
C ALA A 325 -1.91 20.62 2.31
N ILE A 326 -1.88 21.00 1.02
CA ILE A 326 -1.53 22.37 0.59
C ILE A 326 -2.54 23.40 1.13
N ALA A 327 -3.83 23.04 1.16
CA ALA A 327 -4.89 23.95 1.60
C ALA A 327 -4.89 24.15 3.13
N ASN A 328 -4.61 23.11 3.90
CA ASN A 328 -4.60 23.15 5.36
C ASN A 328 -3.39 23.93 5.89
N ASP A 329 -2.21 23.72 5.30
CA ASP A 329 -0.94 24.32 5.76
C ASP A 329 -0.48 25.48 4.86
N SER A 330 -1.44 26.31 4.43
CA SER A 330 -1.19 27.43 3.52
C SER A 330 -0.13 28.45 3.99
N SER A 331 0.31 28.38 5.25
CA SER A 331 1.34 29.25 5.83
C SER A 331 2.66 28.58 6.24
N SER A 332 2.75 27.24 6.34
CA SER A 332 3.98 26.56 6.78
C SER A 332 4.33 25.38 5.89
N LEU A 333 5.51 25.42 5.28
CA LEU A 333 6.04 24.28 4.52
C LEU A 333 6.28 23.07 5.42
N ASN A 334 6.70 23.27 6.68
CA ASN A 334 6.96 22.15 7.58
C ASN A 334 5.68 21.39 7.92
N GLY A 335 4.58 22.14 8.16
CA GLY A 335 3.26 21.55 8.37
C GLY A 335 2.85 20.69 7.18
N PHE A 336 2.94 21.26 5.97
CA PHE A 336 2.65 20.54 4.74
C PHE A 336 3.49 19.26 4.58
N ILE A 337 4.79 19.31 4.86
CA ILE A 337 5.68 18.14 4.78
C ILE A 337 5.25 17.06 5.78
N TYR A 338 4.95 17.42 7.03
CA TYR A 338 4.44 16.46 8.01
C TYR A 338 3.09 15.87 7.55
N ASP A 339 2.15 16.71 7.17
CA ASP A 339 0.80 16.28 6.78
C ASP A 339 0.80 15.34 5.58
N ILE A 340 1.70 15.55 4.62
CA ILE A 340 1.80 14.69 3.44
C ILE A 340 2.67 13.45 3.67
N THR A 341 3.58 13.43 4.64
CA THR A 341 4.50 12.30 4.86
C THR A 341 4.15 11.43 6.06
N LYS A 342 3.15 11.81 6.85
CA LYS A 342 2.66 11.01 7.97
C LYS A 342 2.08 9.67 7.51
N ASN A 343 2.33 8.61 8.27
CA ASN A 343 1.83 7.25 8.06
C ASN A 343 2.21 6.59 6.71
N ASN A 344 3.26 7.06 6.02
CA ASN A 344 3.70 6.45 4.76
C ASN A 344 5.09 5.79 4.87
N ASN A 345 5.36 4.85 3.95
CA ASN A 345 6.70 4.39 3.65
C ASN A 345 7.31 5.30 2.59
N ALA A 346 8.23 6.19 2.98
CA ALA A 346 8.76 7.22 2.08
C ALA A 346 9.56 6.63 0.90
N VAL A 347 10.23 5.49 1.08
CA VAL A 347 11.00 4.83 0.02
C VAL A 347 10.08 4.27 -1.07
N ASP A 348 9.06 3.51 -0.68
CA ASP A 348 8.12 2.93 -1.63
C ASP A 348 7.20 3.99 -2.25
N THR A 349 6.87 5.02 -1.47
CA THR A 349 6.20 6.23 -1.97
C THR A 349 6.99 6.86 -3.12
N LEU A 350 8.28 7.12 -2.93
CA LEU A 350 9.11 7.79 -3.94
C LEU A 350 9.24 6.96 -5.21
N LYS A 351 9.41 5.64 -5.11
CA LYS A 351 9.43 4.76 -6.30
C LYS A 351 8.16 4.89 -7.13
N ASN A 352 7.00 4.88 -6.49
CA ASN A 352 5.72 5.01 -7.19
C ASN A 352 5.51 6.44 -7.74
N LEU A 353 5.91 7.48 -7.01
CA LEU A 353 5.81 8.86 -7.50
C LEU A 353 6.77 9.14 -8.67
N ASP A 354 7.95 8.53 -8.70
CA ASP A 354 8.89 8.63 -9.83
C ASP A 354 8.28 8.01 -11.11
N GLU A 355 7.57 6.87 -10.98
CA GLU A 355 6.81 6.31 -12.10
C GLU A 355 5.69 7.26 -12.54
N ALA A 356 4.92 7.83 -11.61
CA ALA A 356 3.89 8.81 -11.95
C ALA A 356 4.47 10.05 -12.66
N ASP A 357 5.64 10.55 -12.25
CA ASP A 357 6.34 11.66 -12.90
C ASP A 357 6.64 11.33 -14.36
N ILE A 358 7.16 10.14 -14.67
CA ILE A 358 7.49 9.73 -16.04
C ILE A 358 6.26 9.86 -16.96
N TYR A 359 5.10 9.35 -16.54
CA TYR A 359 3.89 9.41 -17.35
C TYR A 359 3.33 10.82 -17.48
N TYR A 360 3.26 11.61 -16.41
CA TYR A 360 2.81 13.00 -16.51
C TYR A 360 3.77 13.87 -17.33
N SER A 361 5.08 13.70 -17.13
CA SER A 361 6.14 14.39 -17.88
C SER A 361 6.03 14.11 -19.38
N SER A 362 5.66 12.88 -19.77
CA SER A 362 5.46 12.54 -21.19
C SER A 362 4.31 13.32 -21.86
N ILE A 363 3.29 13.72 -21.09
CA ILE A 363 2.15 14.51 -21.58
C ILE A 363 2.53 15.99 -21.69
N VAL A 364 3.33 16.49 -20.75
CA VAL A 364 3.64 17.92 -20.64
C VAL A 364 4.96 18.33 -21.31
N ASP A 365 5.67 17.40 -21.95
CA ASP A 365 6.94 17.70 -22.62
C ASP A 365 6.76 18.79 -23.70
N GLY A 366 7.56 19.85 -23.57
CA GLY A 366 7.48 21.03 -24.44
C GLY A 366 6.28 21.96 -24.22
N LEU A 367 5.43 21.72 -23.21
CA LEU A 367 4.30 22.58 -22.88
C LEU A 367 4.69 23.69 -21.89
N ASP A 368 4.06 24.85 -22.02
CA ASP A 368 4.13 25.91 -21.01
C ASP A 368 2.96 25.76 -20.02
N CYS A 369 3.17 25.00 -18.95
CA CYS A 369 2.17 24.78 -17.90
C CYS A 369 1.76 26.08 -17.16
N SER A 370 2.51 27.18 -17.33
CA SER A 370 2.17 28.46 -16.71
C SER A 370 1.08 29.23 -17.47
N ASP A 371 0.99 29.01 -18.78
CA ASP A 371 -0.06 29.52 -19.67
C ASP A 371 -0.90 28.36 -20.21
N THR A 372 -2.04 28.12 -19.55
CA THR A 372 -2.95 27.04 -19.95
C THR A 372 -3.77 27.34 -21.19
N THR A 373 -3.56 28.50 -21.83
CA THR A 373 -4.28 28.89 -23.04
C THR A 373 -3.92 27.96 -24.19
N GLY A 374 -4.91 27.21 -24.68
CA GLY A 374 -4.74 26.30 -25.81
C GLY A 374 -4.28 24.88 -25.45
N LEU A 375 -4.03 24.60 -24.17
CA LEU A 375 -3.82 23.23 -23.69
C LEU A 375 -5.14 22.45 -23.66
N SER A 376 -5.09 21.14 -23.90
CA SER A 376 -6.23 20.24 -23.66
C SER A 376 -6.51 20.11 -22.15
N ASP A 377 -7.63 19.49 -21.77
CA ASP A 377 -7.97 19.34 -20.36
C ASP A 377 -7.07 18.29 -19.68
N GLU A 378 -6.63 17.27 -20.42
CA GLU A 378 -5.66 16.25 -20.00
C GLU A 378 -4.28 16.89 -19.76
N GLN A 379 -3.85 17.78 -20.65
CA GLN A 379 -2.59 18.52 -20.51
C GLN A 379 -2.61 19.46 -19.30
N LYS A 380 -3.72 20.20 -19.10
CA LYS A 380 -3.88 21.05 -17.89
C LYS A 380 -3.87 20.21 -16.61
N GLY A 381 -4.59 19.09 -16.61
CA GLY A 381 -4.63 18.15 -15.50
C GLY A 381 -3.25 17.59 -15.20
N SER A 382 -2.50 17.22 -16.24
CA SER A 382 -1.14 16.67 -16.13
C SER A 382 -0.13 17.68 -15.62
N CYS A 383 -0.19 18.94 -16.08
CA CYS A 383 0.61 20.03 -15.52
C CYS A 383 0.40 20.16 -14.00
N PHE A 384 -0.86 20.23 -13.59
CA PHE A 384 -1.22 20.38 -12.19
C PHE A 384 -0.78 19.17 -11.34
N ASN A 385 -1.11 17.95 -11.78
CA ASN A 385 -0.77 16.73 -11.05
C ASN A 385 0.74 16.46 -11.02
N LEU A 386 1.49 16.76 -12.08
CA LEU A 386 2.96 16.68 -12.04
C LEU A 386 3.54 17.60 -10.97
N GLY A 387 2.99 18.81 -10.84
CA GLY A 387 3.35 19.74 -9.78
C GLY A 387 3.10 19.17 -8.38
N LEU A 388 1.97 18.47 -8.18
CA LEU A 388 1.69 17.79 -6.91
C LEU A 388 2.65 16.63 -6.66
N VAL A 389 2.89 15.78 -7.66
CA VAL A 389 3.80 14.62 -7.58
C VAL A 389 5.21 15.06 -7.19
N ARG A 390 5.76 16.07 -7.86
CA ARG A 390 7.12 16.57 -7.57
C ARG A 390 7.23 17.25 -6.21
N LEU A 391 6.16 17.85 -5.72
CA LEU A 391 6.14 18.48 -4.41
C LEU A 391 6.10 17.41 -3.32
N THR A 392 5.22 16.43 -3.46
CA THR A 392 5.11 15.28 -2.55
C THR A 392 6.40 14.46 -2.53
N SER A 393 7.06 14.31 -3.68
CA SER A 393 8.37 13.65 -3.78
C SER A 393 9.46 14.42 -3.05
N LEU A 394 9.48 15.76 -3.15
CA LEU A 394 10.39 16.58 -2.36
C LEU A 394 10.13 16.41 -0.86
N SER A 395 8.88 16.44 -0.41
CA SER A 395 8.51 16.24 1.00
C SER A 395 9.00 14.89 1.54
N ASN A 396 8.79 13.81 0.79
CA ASN A 396 9.26 12.48 1.16
C ASN A 396 10.79 12.39 1.17
N SER A 397 11.47 13.10 0.26
CA SER A 397 12.92 13.20 0.27
C SER A 397 13.43 13.93 1.52
N VAL A 398 12.73 14.95 2.00
CA VAL A 398 13.04 15.63 3.28
C VAL A 398 12.81 14.69 4.48
N LYS A 399 11.73 13.90 4.49
CA LYS A 399 11.54 12.86 5.52
C LYS A 399 12.70 11.86 5.55
N LEU A 400 13.16 11.38 4.39
CA LEU A 400 14.33 10.49 4.31
C LEU A 400 15.65 11.18 4.65
N LEU A 401 15.75 12.49 4.43
CA LEU A 401 16.91 13.27 4.90
C LEU A 401 17.02 13.20 6.43
N PHE A 402 15.88 13.11 7.13
CA PHE A 402 15.82 12.96 8.59
C PHE A 402 15.94 11.50 9.06
N GLY A 403 16.09 10.54 8.15
CA GLY A 403 16.20 9.11 8.47
C GLY A 403 14.89 8.33 8.36
N GLY A 404 13.84 8.91 7.76
CA GLY A 404 12.55 8.24 7.56
C GLY A 404 11.61 8.26 8.77
N ASP A 405 12.05 8.79 9.91
CA ASP A 405 11.27 8.81 11.15
C ASP A 405 10.20 9.92 11.14
N GLU A 406 8.94 9.49 11.23
CA GLU A 406 7.77 10.37 11.28
C GLU A 406 7.76 11.28 12.51
N ASN A 407 8.22 10.81 13.67
CA ASN A 407 8.23 11.60 14.90
C ASN A 407 9.19 12.79 14.79
N VAL A 408 10.32 12.59 14.09
CA VAL A 408 11.28 13.65 13.84
C VAL A 408 10.70 14.72 12.91
N VAL A 409 9.99 14.29 11.85
CA VAL A 409 9.28 15.23 10.95
C VAL A 409 8.18 15.99 11.71
N GLU A 410 7.44 15.32 12.60
CA GLU A 410 6.41 15.96 13.43
C GLU A 410 7.00 17.02 14.37
N GLN A 411 8.07 16.68 15.09
CA GLN A 411 8.75 17.61 15.99
C GLN A 411 9.26 18.85 15.26
N TRP A 412 9.88 18.63 14.09
CA TRP A 412 10.32 19.69 13.19
C TRP A 412 9.15 20.56 12.67
N ALA A 413 8.00 19.94 12.38
CA ALA A 413 6.82 20.67 11.92
C ALA A 413 6.12 21.49 13.01
N LEU A 414 6.17 21.03 14.27
CA LEU A 414 5.57 21.73 15.40
C LEU A 414 6.41 22.91 15.92
N GLY A 415 7.69 23.00 15.54
CA GLY A 415 8.56 24.14 15.87
C GLY A 415 8.64 24.41 17.38
N VAL A 416 8.98 23.40 18.19
CA VAL A 416 8.88 23.38 19.66
C VAL A 416 9.85 24.37 20.38
N ASP A 417 9.77 25.68 20.13
CA ASP A 417 10.47 26.82 20.74
C ASP A 417 11.21 26.64 22.10
N ILE A 418 12.56 26.72 22.10
CA ILE A 418 13.36 27.23 23.24
C ILE A 418 14.37 28.22 22.69
N ASN A 419 14.33 29.41 23.27
CA ASN A 419 15.29 30.51 23.14
C ASN A 419 16.72 30.14 23.59
N SER A 420 17.42 29.23 22.91
CA SER A 420 18.84 28.95 23.14
C SER A 420 19.63 29.06 21.84
N SER A 421 20.89 29.51 21.93
CA SER A 421 21.82 29.66 20.82
C SER A 421 22.31 28.35 20.19
N ASP A 422 21.69 27.22 20.57
CA ASP A 422 22.30 25.88 20.52
C ASP A 422 21.49 24.89 19.67
N ASP A 423 20.34 25.35 19.17
CA ASP A 423 19.53 24.67 18.19
C ASP A 423 19.37 25.66 17.02
N LEU A 424 19.70 25.22 15.81
CA LEU A 424 19.89 26.15 14.70
C LEU A 424 18.55 26.77 14.31
N ASN A 425 17.46 25.98 14.37
CA ASN A 425 16.13 26.42 14.01
C ASN A 425 15.31 27.05 15.15
N GLY A 426 15.79 27.00 16.38
CA GLY A 426 15.13 27.57 17.55
C GLY A 426 13.95 26.74 18.08
N ASN A 427 13.79 25.47 17.68
CA ASN A 427 12.75 24.55 18.14
C ASN A 427 13.06 23.80 19.45
N SER A 428 14.04 24.24 20.23
CA SER A 428 14.46 23.63 21.49
C SER A 428 15.11 22.24 21.46
N VAL A 429 15.16 21.59 20.31
CA VAL A 429 15.51 20.19 20.21
C VAL A 429 16.63 20.06 19.21
N VAL A 430 17.82 19.71 19.72
CA VAL A 430 18.90 19.23 18.88
C VAL A 430 18.44 17.98 18.14
N ASP A 431 18.18 18.11 16.84
CA ASP A 431 17.48 17.08 16.07
C ASP A 431 18.19 16.69 14.76
N SER A 432 17.60 15.72 14.06
CA SER A 432 18.13 15.23 12.78
C SER A 432 18.10 16.29 11.68
N SER A 433 17.26 17.33 11.80
CA SER A 433 17.16 18.40 10.82
C SER A 433 18.40 19.30 10.85
N ASP A 434 18.88 19.67 12.04
CA ASP A 434 20.14 20.39 12.23
C ASP A 434 21.32 19.61 11.66
N ALA A 435 21.39 18.32 12.02
CA ALA A 435 22.45 17.43 11.56
C ALA A 435 22.44 17.29 10.03
N SER A 436 21.24 17.22 9.44
CA SER A 436 21.06 17.17 7.99
C SER A 436 21.47 18.46 7.32
N ALA A 437 21.14 19.61 7.90
CA ALA A 437 21.54 20.90 7.38
C ALA A 437 23.06 21.06 7.37
N CYS A 438 23.73 20.65 8.45
CA CYS A 438 25.18 20.61 8.53
C CYS A 438 25.81 19.63 7.54
N ALA A 439 25.23 18.44 7.38
CA ALA A 439 25.70 17.47 6.40
C ALA A 439 25.63 18.03 4.96
N ILE A 440 24.58 18.78 4.63
CA ILE A 440 24.45 19.44 3.32
C ILE A 440 25.54 20.51 3.11
N VAL A 441 25.81 21.35 4.11
CA VAL A 441 26.90 22.35 4.05
C VAL A 441 28.25 21.67 3.87
N TYR A 442 28.51 20.61 4.62
CA TYR A 442 29.75 19.86 4.52
C TYR A 442 29.89 19.15 3.16
N ALA A 443 28.80 18.57 2.64
CA ALA A 443 28.79 17.92 1.33
C ALA A 443 29.15 18.90 0.20
N SER A 444 28.68 20.16 0.29
CA SER A 444 28.99 21.19 -0.70
C SER A 444 30.37 21.83 -0.50
N ASN A 445 30.79 22.02 0.75
CA ASN A 445 32.10 22.57 1.12
C ASN A 445 32.62 21.95 2.42
N PRO A 446 33.51 20.93 2.34
CA PRO A 446 34.06 20.26 3.52
C PRO A 446 34.88 21.15 4.48
N ASN A 447 35.20 22.39 4.08
CA ASN A 447 35.89 23.36 4.94
C ASN A 447 34.93 24.25 5.74
N ASP A 448 33.63 24.19 5.44
CA ASP A 448 32.61 24.94 6.18
C ASP A 448 32.19 24.13 7.41
N ASN A 449 32.26 24.78 8.56
CA ASN A 449 32.12 24.15 9.86
C ASN A 449 30.71 24.26 10.43
N CYS A 450 29.68 24.51 9.61
CA CYS A 450 28.26 24.59 9.98
C CYS A 450 28.01 25.44 11.24
N ARG A 451 27.79 26.76 11.06
CA ARG A 451 27.53 27.76 12.12
C ARG A 451 27.10 27.17 13.47
N ASP A 452 27.99 27.23 14.46
CA ASP A 452 27.79 26.86 15.87
C ASP A 452 27.64 25.35 16.20
N GLY A 453 27.39 24.47 15.22
CA GLY A 453 27.59 23.03 15.34
C GLY A 453 29.05 22.63 15.13
N THR A 454 29.50 21.54 15.75
CA THR A 454 30.84 20.99 15.52
C THR A 454 30.73 19.67 14.75
N ILE A 455 31.08 19.69 13.46
CA ILE A 455 31.37 18.45 12.71
C ILE A 455 32.68 17.90 13.26
N HIS A 456 32.60 16.95 14.19
CA HIS A 456 33.76 16.50 14.93
C HIS A 456 34.68 15.58 14.12
N THR A 457 34.15 14.75 13.20
CA THR A 457 35.00 13.74 12.55
C THR A 457 34.50 13.24 11.19
N TYR A 458 35.35 13.37 10.15
CA TYR A 458 35.32 12.45 9.01
C TYR A 458 35.66 11.05 9.54
N ARG A 459 34.68 10.13 9.53
CA ARG A 459 34.88 8.76 10.07
C ARG A 459 35.51 7.82 9.05
N GLY A 460 35.40 8.11 7.75
CA GLY A 460 35.98 7.31 6.68
C GLY A 460 35.03 6.99 5.55
N GLY A 461 35.54 6.26 4.55
CA GLY A 461 34.69 5.62 3.55
C GLY A 461 33.97 4.41 4.13
N VAL A 462 32.68 4.29 3.85
CA VAL A 462 31.86 3.10 4.13
C VAL A 462 31.47 2.47 2.79
N THR A 463 31.42 1.15 2.73
CA THR A 463 30.97 0.42 1.54
C THR A 463 29.85 -0.49 1.95
N PHE A 464 28.71 -0.33 1.29
CA PHE A 464 27.54 -1.17 1.45
C PHE A 464 27.44 -2.16 0.29
N ASN A 465 26.98 -3.38 0.57
CA ASN A 465 26.82 -4.45 -0.39
C ASN A 465 25.34 -4.81 -0.51
N ASN A 466 24.74 -4.61 -1.68
CA ASN A 466 23.41 -5.12 -1.98
C ASN A 466 23.45 -5.91 -3.28
N SER A 467 23.10 -7.20 -3.22
CA SER A 467 22.90 -8.05 -4.40
C SER A 467 24.04 -7.94 -5.43
N GLU A 468 25.28 -8.13 -4.98
CA GLU A 468 26.53 -8.03 -5.77
C GLU A 468 26.98 -6.61 -6.18
N THR A 469 26.21 -5.58 -5.86
CA THR A 469 26.59 -4.18 -6.13
C THR A 469 27.21 -3.54 -4.88
N GLU A 470 28.41 -3.00 -5.02
CA GLU A 470 29.10 -2.24 -3.97
C GLU A 470 28.79 -0.74 -4.09
N TYR A 471 28.43 -0.14 -2.95
CA TYR A 471 28.04 1.26 -2.83
C TYR A 471 28.98 1.97 -1.86
N SER A 472 29.96 2.71 -2.40
CA SER A 472 30.88 3.50 -1.58
C SER A 472 30.31 4.87 -1.24
N THR A 473 30.36 5.23 0.04
CA THR A 473 29.94 6.52 0.60
C THR A 473 30.99 7.04 1.57
N THR A 474 30.86 8.31 1.96
CA THR A 474 31.58 8.91 3.09
C THR A 474 30.64 8.99 4.28
N LEU A 475 31.05 8.43 5.41
CA LEU A 475 30.35 8.60 6.68
C LEU A 475 30.92 9.82 7.41
N ILE A 476 30.03 10.73 7.79
CA ILE A 476 30.35 11.84 8.68
C ILE A 476 29.59 11.69 9.99
N GLU A 477 30.26 12.12 11.05
CA GLU A 477 29.69 12.29 12.38
C GLU A 477 29.41 13.78 12.57
N VAL A 478 28.15 14.09 12.89
CA VAL A 478 27.67 15.45 13.08
C VAL A 478 27.19 15.56 14.52
N ASP A 479 27.96 16.26 15.36
CA ASP A 479 27.50 16.60 16.70
C ASP A 479 26.80 17.96 16.63
N VAL A 480 25.56 17.96 17.07
CA VAL A 480 24.76 19.17 17.18
C VAL A 480 24.51 19.43 18.66
N GLY A 481 24.47 20.69 19.07
CA GLY A 481 24.24 21.11 20.45
C GLY A 481 25.35 22.01 20.97
N SER A 482 25.48 22.11 22.29
CA SER A 482 26.42 23.02 22.94
C SER A 482 26.99 22.49 24.25
N SER A 483 27.97 23.22 24.79
CA SER A 483 28.48 22.94 26.14
C SER A 483 27.45 23.15 27.26
N GLU A 484 26.39 23.94 27.02
CA GLU A 484 25.36 24.25 28.02
C GLU A 484 24.24 23.20 28.03
N HIS A 485 23.84 22.72 26.85
CA HIS A 485 22.69 21.80 26.69
C HIS A 485 23.10 20.35 26.38
N GLY A 486 24.40 20.10 26.16
CA GLY A 486 24.92 18.81 25.72
C GLY A 486 24.96 18.70 24.19
N TYR A 487 25.63 17.67 23.72
CA TYR A 487 25.73 17.35 22.29
C TYR A 487 25.00 16.04 22.01
N SER A 488 24.29 16.00 20.89
CA SER A 488 23.75 14.78 20.30
C SER A 488 24.55 14.47 19.03
N THR A 489 24.95 13.20 18.89
CA THR A 489 25.72 12.72 17.74
C THR A 489 24.78 12.07 16.72
N PHE A 490 24.91 12.49 15.47
CA PHE A 490 24.19 11.92 14.33
C PHE A 490 25.19 11.45 13.27
N TYR A 491 24.80 10.41 12.53
CA TYR A 491 25.58 9.93 11.40
C TYR A 491 24.88 10.30 10.09
N LYS A 492 25.65 10.77 9.11
CA LYS A 492 25.12 11.06 7.77
C LYS A 492 26.05 10.50 6.71
N LEU A 493 25.45 10.08 5.60
CA LEU A 493 26.15 9.53 4.45
C LEU A 493 26.24 10.59 3.35
N ILE A 494 27.41 10.71 2.74
CA ILE A 494 27.67 11.65 1.63
C ILE A 494 28.25 10.89 0.45
N LYS A 495 27.82 11.24 -0.75
CA LYS A 495 28.40 10.78 -2.00
C LYS A 495 28.34 11.89 -3.05
N ASP A 496 29.42 12.07 -3.80
CA ASP A 496 29.49 13.00 -4.93
C ASP A 496 29.03 14.44 -4.62
N GLY A 497 29.33 14.92 -3.41
CA GLY A 497 28.96 16.27 -2.95
C GLY A 497 27.49 16.44 -2.58
N SER A 498 26.78 15.35 -2.30
CA SER A 498 25.40 15.38 -1.82
C SER A 498 25.17 14.41 -0.66
N VAL A 499 24.23 14.76 0.21
CA VAL A 499 23.78 13.89 1.30
C VAL A 499 22.90 12.77 0.73
N ILE A 500 23.21 11.54 1.08
CA ILE A 500 22.44 10.34 0.74
C ILE A 500 21.19 10.31 1.63
N LEU A 501 20.04 9.99 1.02
CA LEU A 501 18.78 9.81 1.73
C LEU A 501 18.78 8.45 2.44
N THR A 502 18.23 8.40 3.66
CA THR A 502 18.35 7.23 4.53
C THR A 502 17.02 6.87 5.18
N ASP A 503 16.79 5.57 5.43
CA ASP A 503 15.58 5.06 6.10
C ASP A 503 15.96 4.07 7.20
N GLY A 504 15.93 4.54 8.45
CA GLY A 504 16.37 3.78 9.62
C GLY A 504 17.86 3.44 9.64
N SER A 505 18.20 2.36 10.35
CA SER A 505 19.56 1.89 10.61
C SER A 505 19.79 0.52 9.98
N CYS A 506 20.98 0.27 9.42
CA CYS A 506 21.37 -1.05 8.91
C CYS A 506 22.87 -1.35 9.01
N ASP A 507 23.22 -2.62 8.82
CA ASP A 507 24.61 -3.03 8.62
C ASP A 507 25.10 -2.75 7.19
N LYS A 508 26.37 -3.07 6.91
CA LYS A 508 26.97 -2.88 5.57
C LYS A 508 26.37 -3.78 4.47
N ASN A 509 25.45 -4.69 4.80
CA ASN A 509 24.79 -5.56 3.84
C ASN A 509 23.30 -5.21 3.68
N PHE A 510 22.89 -3.99 4.06
CA PHE A 510 21.50 -3.52 4.02
C PHE A 510 20.55 -4.32 4.92
N ASN A 511 21.04 -5.05 5.92
CA ASN A 511 20.17 -5.70 6.89
C ASN A 511 19.65 -4.64 7.87
N LEU A 512 18.37 -4.27 7.74
CA LEU A 512 17.71 -3.32 8.64
C LEU A 512 17.79 -3.80 10.10
N THR A 513 17.95 -2.83 11.01
CA THR A 513 18.08 -3.08 12.44
C THR A 513 17.40 -2.00 13.26
N THR A 514 17.05 -2.32 14.50
CA THR A 514 16.59 -1.36 15.52
C THR A 514 17.75 -0.84 16.38
N GLU A 515 18.97 -1.31 16.13
CA GLU A 515 20.17 -0.87 16.85
C GLU A 515 20.52 0.57 16.48
N ILE A 516 21.00 1.31 17.49
CA ILE A 516 21.41 2.70 17.33
C ILE A 516 22.64 2.76 16.42
N GLU A 517 22.66 3.73 15.53
CA GLU A 517 23.79 4.02 14.65
C GLU A 517 25.04 4.32 15.49
N ASP A 518 26.12 3.56 15.26
CA ASP A 518 27.40 3.72 15.96
C ASP A 518 28.56 4.08 15.02
N GLY A 519 28.29 4.09 13.70
CA GLY A 519 29.28 4.38 12.66
C GLY A 519 30.37 3.30 12.51
N ILE A 520 30.21 2.15 13.16
CA ILE A 520 31.17 1.03 13.15
C ILE A 520 30.50 -0.24 12.65
N ASN A 521 29.43 -0.66 13.32
CA ASN A 521 28.64 -1.83 13.03
C ASN A 521 27.34 -1.46 12.32
N TYR A 522 26.72 -0.35 12.74
CA TYR A 522 25.43 0.12 12.27
C TYR A 522 25.51 1.56 11.77
N PHE A 523 24.83 1.81 10.66
CA PHE A 523 24.91 3.03 9.88
C PHE A 523 23.51 3.49 9.49
N PRO A 524 23.33 4.79 9.18
CA PRO A 524 22.14 5.26 8.48
C PRO A 524 21.93 4.42 7.23
N CYS A 525 20.75 3.83 7.05
CA CYS A 525 20.54 2.89 5.96
C CYS A 525 20.28 3.62 4.64
N PRO A 526 21.19 3.57 3.65
CA PRO A 526 20.99 4.31 2.41
C PRO A 526 19.79 3.77 1.63
N THR A 527 18.98 4.66 1.07
CA THR A 527 17.84 4.27 0.24
C THR A 527 18.24 4.12 -1.22
N LEU A 528 17.61 3.16 -1.90
CA LEU A 528 17.88 2.86 -3.30
C LEU A 528 16.60 3.05 -4.14
N ASN A 529 16.75 3.70 -5.29
CA ASN A 529 15.78 3.66 -6.37
C ASN A 529 16.44 3.09 -7.62
N ASN A 530 15.87 2.03 -8.21
CA ASN A 530 16.42 1.37 -9.41
C ASN A 530 17.93 1.04 -9.30
N GLN A 531 18.35 0.54 -8.13
CA GLN A 531 19.76 0.23 -7.79
C GLN A 531 20.70 1.43 -7.69
N GLU A 532 20.18 2.67 -7.74
CA GLU A 532 20.95 3.88 -7.51
C GLU A 532 20.69 4.44 -6.10
N MET A 533 21.75 4.90 -5.42
CA MET A 533 21.59 5.55 -4.12
C MET A 533 20.91 6.90 -4.30
N MET A 534 19.80 7.08 -3.59
CA MET A 534 19.06 8.33 -3.59
C MET A 534 19.83 9.40 -2.81
N ASN A 535 19.83 10.63 -3.32
CA ASN A 535 20.48 11.77 -2.68
C ASN A 535 19.61 13.02 -2.82
N ILE A 536 19.80 13.97 -1.90
CA ILE A 536 18.96 15.17 -1.86
C ILE A 536 19.12 16.04 -3.11
N GLN A 537 20.30 16.07 -3.74
CA GLN A 537 20.53 16.86 -4.96
C GLN A 537 19.66 16.40 -6.13
N SER A 538 19.49 15.08 -6.31
CA SER A 538 18.63 14.52 -7.35
C SER A 538 17.17 14.92 -7.12
N SER A 539 16.67 14.80 -5.89
CA SER A 539 15.30 15.20 -5.53
C SER A 539 15.06 16.70 -5.72
N LEU A 540 16.04 17.54 -5.38
CA LEU A 540 15.95 18.98 -5.63
C LEU A 540 15.93 19.32 -7.13
N SER A 541 16.68 18.56 -7.93
CA SER A 541 16.75 18.77 -9.37
C SER A 541 15.46 18.37 -10.08
N SER A 542 14.79 17.30 -9.64
CA SER A 542 13.49 16.90 -10.21
C SER A 542 12.37 17.88 -9.84
N SER A 543 12.42 18.48 -8.66
CA SER A 543 11.46 19.51 -8.21
C SER A 543 11.85 20.94 -8.62
N ALA A 544 12.89 21.12 -9.43
CA ALA A 544 13.25 22.44 -9.94
C ALA A 544 12.10 23.03 -10.77
N ASN A 545 11.86 24.34 -10.65
CA ASN A 545 10.85 25.06 -11.43
C ASN A 545 9.41 24.57 -11.22
N ILE A 546 9.12 23.90 -10.09
CA ILE A 546 7.81 23.33 -9.77
C ILE A 546 6.67 24.36 -9.82
N GLN A 547 6.93 25.62 -9.50
CA GLN A 547 5.95 26.71 -9.57
C GLN A 547 5.42 26.98 -10.98
N TYR A 548 6.19 26.63 -12.02
CA TYR A 548 5.79 26.80 -13.41
C TYR A 548 4.86 25.69 -13.91
N LEU A 549 4.70 24.60 -13.13
CA LEU A 549 3.70 23.56 -13.40
C LEU A 549 2.27 23.98 -13.01
N PHE A 550 2.14 25.07 -12.26
CA PHE A 550 0.85 25.61 -11.85
C PHE A 550 0.46 26.86 -12.67
N PRO A 551 -0.82 27.02 -13.03
CA PRO A 551 -1.27 28.17 -13.81
C PRO A 551 -0.96 29.50 -13.10
N LEU A 552 -0.57 30.51 -13.88
CA LEU A 552 -0.33 31.87 -13.38
C LEU A 552 -1.57 32.41 -12.66
N GLY A 553 -1.37 32.96 -11.46
CA GLY A 553 -2.43 33.55 -10.64
C GLY A 553 -3.29 32.55 -9.85
N SER A 554 -3.03 31.24 -9.95
CA SER A 554 -3.71 30.26 -9.12
C SER A 554 -3.33 30.39 -7.63
N THR A 555 -4.26 30.04 -6.74
CA THR A 555 -4.00 30.00 -5.30
C THR A 555 -2.92 29.00 -4.96
N THR A 556 -2.95 27.81 -5.57
CA THR A 556 -1.91 26.79 -5.42
C THR A 556 -0.54 27.33 -5.78
N ARG A 557 -0.37 27.98 -6.95
CA ARG A 557 0.90 28.60 -7.33
C ARG A 557 1.37 29.64 -6.32
N THR A 558 0.44 30.42 -5.77
CA THR A 558 0.78 31.42 -4.74
C THR A 558 1.32 30.76 -3.47
N THR A 559 0.68 29.68 -3.01
CA THR A 559 1.16 28.90 -1.86
C THR A 559 2.52 28.28 -2.13
N ILE A 560 2.73 27.66 -3.31
CA ILE A 560 4.02 27.09 -3.69
C ILE A 560 5.11 28.17 -3.80
N ASN A 561 4.80 29.33 -4.38
CA ASN A 561 5.72 30.46 -4.40
C ASN A 561 6.11 30.91 -2.99
N ASN A 562 5.18 30.88 -2.01
CA ASN A 562 5.50 31.21 -0.63
C ASN A 562 6.43 30.16 -0.02
N TYR A 563 6.23 28.86 -0.29
CA TYR A 563 7.15 27.81 0.14
C TYR A 563 8.55 28.01 -0.45
N ILE A 564 8.65 28.22 -1.76
CA ILE A 564 9.93 28.48 -2.44
C ILE A 564 10.59 29.76 -1.91
N LEU A 565 9.82 30.82 -1.67
CA LEU A 565 10.32 32.07 -1.10
C LEU A 565 10.89 31.86 0.31
N ASN A 566 10.22 31.08 1.15
CA ASN A 566 10.67 30.78 2.51
C ASN A 566 11.99 30.01 2.50
N ILE A 567 12.17 29.06 1.57
CA ILE A 567 13.40 28.30 1.44
C ILE A 567 14.52 29.16 0.82
N THR A 568 14.27 29.72 -0.35
CA THR A 568 15.31 30.27 -1.22
C THR A 568 15.55 31.78 -1.03
N GLY A 569 14.62 32.49 -0.37
CA GLY A 569 14.61 33.96 -0.32
C GLY A 569 14.14 34.62 -1.63
N SER A 570 13.71 33.86 -2.64
CA SER A 570 13.16 34.35 -3.91
C SER A 570 12.00 33.48 -4.41
N VAL A 571 11.01 34.06 -5.09
CA VAL A 571 9.92 33.27 -5.72
C VAL A 571 10.35 32.60 -7.04
N ASP A 572 11.39 33.11 -7.68
CA ASP A 572 11.97 32.56 -8.91
C ASP A 572 13.20 31.66 -8.62
N GLY A 573 13.45 31.35 -7.35
CA GLY A 573 14.58 30.53 -6.94
C GLY A 573 14.37 29.05 -7.24
N SER A 574 15.41 28.37 -7.72
CA SER A 574 15.53 26.92 -7.59
C SER A 574 15.86 26.57 -6.15
N ILE A 575 15.19 25.56 -5.60
CA ILE A 575 15.61 25.00 -4.31
C ILE A 575 16.92 24.25 -4.56
N GLU A 576 17.98 24.67 -3.88
CA GLU A 576 19.33 24.16 -4.00
C GLU A 576 19.80 23.73 -2.62
N GLN A 577 20.80 22.85 -2.55
CA GLN A 577 21.35 22.36 -1.28
C GLN A 577 21.66 23.49 -0.29
N ASN A 578 22.27 24.59 -0.74
CA ASN A 578 22.63 25.71 0.13
C ASN A 578 21.42 26.41 0.77
N ASN A 579 20.34 26.59 0.00
CA ASN A 579 19.14 27.27 0.50
C ASN A 579 18.24 26.34 1.32
N LEU A 580 18.17 25.04 0.96
CA LEU A 580 17.53 24.03 1.79
C LEU A 580 18.23 23.92 3.15
N SER A 581 19.57 23.83 3.17
CA SER A 581 20.33 23.82 4.42
C SER A 581 20.06 25.07 5.25
N SER A 582 20.12 26.25 4.64
CA SER A 582 19.80 27.52 5.33
C SER A 582 18.36 27.58 5.85
N TYR A 583 17.42 26.87 5.21
CA TYR A 583 16.04 26.77 5.65
C TYR A 583 15.90 25.84 6.85
N LEU A 584 16.50 24.65 6.80
CA LEU A 584 16.55 23.71 7.91
C LEU A 584 17.29 24.29 9.13
N GLN A 585 18.27 25.18 8.92
CA GLN A 585 18.91 25.93 10.00
C GLN A 585 18.06 27.07 10.56
N ARG A 586 16.86 27.35 10.03
CA ARG A 586 15.98 28.42 10.51
C ARG A 586 14.65 27.90 11.05
N HIS A 587 14.31 26.67 10.68
CA HIS A 587 13.01 26.03 10.88
C HIS A 587 13.23 24.57 11.22
#